data_AF-A0A9D7NX43-F1
#
_entry.id   AF-A0A9D7NX43-F1
#
_cell.length_a   1.000
_cell.length_b   1.000
_cell.length_c   1.000
_cell.angle_alpha   90.00
_cell.angle_beta   90.00
_cell.angle_gamma   90.00
#
_symmetry.space_group_name_H-M   'P 1'
#
loop_
_entity.id
_entity.type
_entity.pdbx_description
1 polymer ?
#
loop_
_entity_poly.entity_id
_entity_poly.type
_entity_poly.pdbx_seq_one_letter_code
_entity_poly.pdbx_strand_id
1 'polypeptide(L)'
;MGIIVYRSSTETFAAFDRHCPYQTADLCRVFVDESELIARDTLCCGSAFLINDGSVVQGPAALNLQRYNTTFNGTTLRIFN
;
A
#
# COMPACT_ATOMS: atom_id res chain seq x y z
N MET A 1 4.00 4.06 -11.79
CA MET A 1 3.22 3.88 -10.54
C MET A 1 2.58 2.50 -10.58
N GLY A 2 1.93 2.03 -9.52
CA GLY A 2 1.37 0.68 -9.48
C GLY A 2 0.56 0.43 -8.22
N ILE A 3 0.10 -0.81 -8.04
CA ILE A 3 -0.70 -1.24 -6.89
C ILE A 3 0.10 -2.27 -6.11
N ILE A 4 0.08 -2.18 -4.78
CA ILE A 4 0.45 -3.28 -3.89
C ILE A 4 -0.80 -4.06 -3.55
N VAL A 5 -0.69 -5.39 -3.65
CA VAL A 5 -1.73 -6.32 -3.22
C VAL A 5 -1.17 -7.16 -2.09
N TYR A 6 -1.86 -7.14 -0.97
CA TYR A 6 -1.55 -7.93 0.21
C TYR A 6 -2.68 -8.91 0.48
N ARG A 7 -2.33 -10.19 0.70
CA ARG A 7 -3.30 -11.24 1.00
C ARG A 7 -3.26 -11.53 2.50
N SER A 8 -4.22 -10.99 3.24
CA SER A 8 -4.27 -11.14 4.71
C SER A 8 -4.86 -12.48 5.16
N SER A 9 -5.64 -13.15 4.29
CA SER A 9 -6.16 -14.49 4.54
C SER A 9 -6.36 -15.25 3.22
N THR A 10 -6.87 -16.48 3.29
CA THR A 10 -7.24 -17.24 2.08
C THR A 10 -8.27 -16.51 1.20
N GLU A 11 -9.11 -15.64 1.77
CA GLU A 11 -10.19 -14.97 1.03
C GLU A 11 -10.12 -13.44 1.06
N THR A 12 -9.30 -12.89 1.96
CA THR A 12 -9.22 -11.44 2.19
C THR A 12 -7.96 -10.85 1.59
N PHE A 13 -8.15 -9.77 0.84
CA PHE A 13 -7.08 -9.01 0.21
C PHE A 13 -7.20 -7.53 0.58
N ALA A 14 -6.07 -6.85 0.62
CA ALA A 14 -5.97 -5.41 0.71
C ALA A 14 -5.16 -4.93 -0.50
N ALA A 15 -5.59 -3.83 -1.11
CA ALA A 15 -4.92 -3.25 -2.27
C ALA A 15 -4.73 -1.76 -2.08
N PHE A 16 -3.52 -1.27 -2.35
CA PHE A 16 -3.12 0.12 -2.11
C PHE A 16 -2.33 0.69 -3.27
N ASP A 17 -2.42 2.00 -3.46
CA ASP A 17 -1.55 2.70 -4.38
C ASP A 17 -0.10 2.64 -3.87
N ARG A 18 0.84 2.44 -4.80
CA ARG A 18 2.26 2.46 -4.48
C ARG A 18 2.83 3.85 -4.33
N HIS A 19 2.05 4.89 -4.56
CA HIS A 19 2.48 6.27 -4.45
C HIS A 19 2.51 6.72 -2.98
N CYS A 20 3.65 7.25 -2.52
CA CYS A 20 3.70 7.98 -1.25
C CYS A 20 2.75 9.20 -1.33
N PRO A 21 1.80 9.37 -0.39
CA PRO A 21 0.87 10.50 -0.40
C PRO A 21 1.52 11.81 0.09
N TYR A 22 2.78 11.75 0.53
CA TYR A 22 3.61 12.91 0.85
C TYR A 22 4.32 13.40 -0.41
N GLN A 23 4.03 14.63 -0.84
CA GLN A 23 4.61 15.27 -2.03
C GLN A 23 4.42 14.46 -3.33
N THR A 24 3.15 14.30 -3.72
CA THR A 24 2.77 13.48 -4.89
C THR A 24 3.37 13.94 -6.23
N ALA A 25 3.88 15.18 -6.32
CA ALA A 25 4.57 15.67 -7.51
C ALA A 25 5.89 14.92 -7.78
N ASP A 26 6.50 14.34 -6.75
CA ASP A 26 7.78 13.65 -6.84
C ASP A 26 7.62 12.19 -7.31
N LEU A 27 6.39 11.71 -7.48
CA LEU A 27 6.03 10.39 -8.01
C LEU A 27 6.70 9.23 -7.24
N CYS A 28 6.89 9.43 -5.94
CA CYS A 28 7.65 8.52 -5.10
C CYS A 28 6.92 7.20 -4.87
N ARG A 29 7.68 6.14 -4.57
CA ARG A 29 7.17 4.77 -4.54
C ARG A 29 7.50 4.07 -3.24
N VAL A 30 6.50 3.41 -2.66
CA VAL A 30 6.68 2.51 -1.53
C VAL A 30 7.03 1.09 -1.99
N PHE A 31 7.81 0.41 -1.17
CA PHE A 31 8.26 -0.96 -1.32
C PHE A 31 7.95 -1.72 -0.04
N VAL A 32 7.49 -2.96 -0.17
CA VAL A 32 7.28 -3.85 0.98
C VAL A 32 8.66 -4.29 1.47
N ASP A 33 8.91 -4.13 2.77
CA ASP A 33 10.16 -4.57 3.39
C ASP A 33 10.19 -6.09 3.62
N GLU A 34 11.32 -6.60 4.11
CA GLU A 34 11.54 -8.04 4.34
C GLU A 34 10.61 -8.63 5.40
N SER A 35 10.02 -7.80 6.28
CA SER A 35 9.07 -8.29 7.29
C SER A 35 7.70 -8.63 6.69
N GLU A 36 7.43 -8.16 5.47
CA GLU A 36 6.13 -8.23 4.81
C GLU A 36 5.00 -7.55 5.60
N LEU A 37 5.33 -6.71 6.58
CA LEU A 37 4.35 -5.96 7.39
C LEU A 37 4.32 -4.47 7.06
N ILE A 38 5.44 -3.93 6.58
CA ILE A 38 5.61 -2.50 6.34
C ILE A 38 5.86 -2.23 4.86
N ALA A 39 5.13 -1.28 4.29
CA ALA A 39 5.49 -0.63 3.04
C ALA A 39 6.20 0.68 3.34
N ARG A 40 7.42 0.87 2.83
CA ARG A 40 8.23 2.06 3.04
C ARG A 40 8.71 2.64 1.72
N ASP A 41 8.67 3.95 1.59
CA ASP A 41 9.40 4.63 0.54
C ASP A 41 10.86 4.82 0.96
N THR A 42 11.74 3.95 0.44
CA THR A 42 13.17 3.96 0.75
C THR A 42 13.98 4.89 -0.16
N LEU A 43 13.37 5.50 -1.18
CA LEU A 43 14.06 6.24 -2.23
C LEU A 43 13.78 7.75 -2.20
N CYS A 44 12.72 8.19 -1.51
CA CYS A 44 12.28 9.58 -1.56
C CYS A 44 11.74 10.07 -0.21
N CYS A 45 10.48 9.76 0.14
CA CYS A 45 9.81 10.43 1.25
C CYS A 45 10.19 9.83 2.61
N GLY A 46 10.67 8.58 2.68
CA GLY A 46 11.02 7.90 3.94
C GLY A 46 9.82 7.40 4.76
N SER A 47 8.59 7.75 4.36
CA SER A 47 7.37 7.37 5.08
C SER A 47 7.14 5.87 5.04
N ALA A 48 6.53 5.34 6.10
CA ALA A 48 6.19 3.93 6.23
C ALA A 48 4.72 3.74 6.62
N PHE A 49 4.15 2.65 6.12
CA PHE A 49 2.74 2.33 6.20
C PHE A 49 2.57 0.86 6.57
N LEU A 50 1.55 0.52 7.36
CA LEU A 50 1.18 -0.88 7.56
C LEU A 50 0.59 -1.46 6.28
N ILE A 51 1.00 -2.67 5.92
CA ILE A 51 0.54 -3.31 4.68
C ILE A 51 -0.89 -3.85 4.76
N ASN A 52 -1.39 -4.10 5.97
CA ASN A 52 -2.71 -4.70 6.18
C ASN A 52 -3.85 -3.68 5.98
N ASP A 53 -3.63 -2.41 6.31
CA ASP A 53 -4.64 -1.36 6.26
C ASP A 53 -4.19 -0.05 5.60
N GLY A 54 -2.90 0.11 5.27
CA GLY A 54 -2.34 1.29 4.63
C GLY A 54 -2.10 2.47 5.56
N SER A 55 -2.27 2.29 6.88
CA SER A 55 -2.11 3.35 7.88
C SER A 55 -0.66 3.81 8.02
N VAL A 56 -0.46 5.11 8.25
CA VAL A 56 0.88 5.67 8.50
C VAL A 56 1.43 5.17 9.83
N VAL A 57 2.65 4.63 9.81
CA VAL A 57 3.42 4.31 11.03
C VAL A 57 4.64 5.21 11.21
N GLN A 58 5.13 5.80 10.12
CA GLN A 58 6.23 6.75 10.16
C GLN A 58 6.02 7.81 9.08
N GLY A 59 6.09 9.08 9.49
CA GLY A 59 5.99 10.22 8.59
C GLY A 59 7.21 10.38 7.68
N PRO A 60 7.25 11.45 6.87
CA PRO A 60 6.46 12.68 6.96
C PRO A 60 5.03 12.66 6.39
N ALA A 61 4.58 11.56 5.77
CA ALA A 61 3.19 11.42 5.33
C ALA A 61 2.21 11.57 6.51
N ALA A 62 1.15 12.36 6.31
CA ALA A 62 0.04 12.50 7.26
C ALA A 62 -1.24 11.78 6.79
N LEU A 63 -1.26 11.34 5.53
CA LEU A 63 -2.36 10.59 4.92
C LEU A 63 -1.94 9.14 4.74
N ASN A 64 -2.90 8.23 4.89
CA ASN A 64 -2.72 6.81 4.61
C ASN A 64 -2.53 6.55 3.11
N LEU A 65 -2.05 5.36 2.76
CA LEU A 65 -2.03 4.94 1.35
C LEU A 65 -3.45 4.89 0.79
N GLN A 66 -3.62 5.32 -0.47
CA GLN A 66 -4.89 5.23 -1.15
C GLN A 66 -5.30 3.76 -1.29
N ARG A 67 -6.42 3.39 -0.66
CA ARG A 67 -6.96 2.02 -0.71
C ARG A 67 -7.86 1.84 -1.94
N TYR A 68 -7.86 0.63 -2.48
CA TYR A 68 -8.78 0.16 -3.50
C TYR A 68 -9.73 -0.91 -2.92
N ASN A 69 -10.94 -0.97 -3.46
CA ASN A 69 -11.88 -2.04 -3.14
C ASN A 69 -11.44 -3.34 -3.80
N THR A 70 -11.67 -4.46 -3.10
CA THR A 70 -11.29 -5.78 -3.56
C THR A 70 -12.44 -6.77 -3.42
N THR A 71 -12.64 -7.61 -4.42
CA THR A 71 -13.53 -8.77 -4.34
C THR A 71 -12.81 -10.01 -4.88
N PHE A 72 -12.89 -11.11 -4.16
CA PHE A 72 -12.29 -12.39 -4.54
C PHE A 72 -13.37 -13.48 -4.57
N ASN A 73 -13.37 -14.30 -5.62
CA ASN A 73 -14.36 -15.37 -5.80
C ASN A 73 -13.77 -16.79 -5.69
N GLY A 74 -12.57 -16.94 -5.12
CA GLY A 74 -11.85 -18.22 -5.04
C GLY A 74 -10.83 -18.45 -6.16
N THR A 75 -10.97 -17.77 -7.31
CA THR A 75 -10.03 -17.91 -8.44
C THR A 75 -9.52 -16.56 -8.97
N THR A 76 -10.38 -15.55 -8.94
CA THR A 76 -10.11 -14.24 -9.53
C THR A 76 -10.22 -13.17 -8.46
N LEU A 77 -9.15 -12.38 -8.31
CA LEU A 77 -9.16 -11.15 -7.53
C LEU A 77 -9.47 -9.98 -8.45
N ARG A 78 -10.53 -9.24 -8.14
CA ARG A 78 -10.86 -7.97 -8.79
C ARG A 78 -10.52 -6.82 -7.84
N ILE A 79 -9.79 -5.84 -8.35
CA ILE A 79 -9.42 -4.60 -7.65
C ILE A 79 -10.07 -3.44 -8.41
N PHE A 80 -10.76 -2.56 -7.71
CA PHE A 80 -11.50 -1.45 -8.31
C PHE A 80 -11.66 -0.29 -7.32
N ASN A 81 -12.04 0.87 -7.84
CA ASN A 81 -12.50 2.02 -7.07
C ASN A 81 -13.47 2.79 -7.95
#